data_AF-A0A543AU27-F1
#
_entry.id   AF-A0A543AU27-F1
#
_cell.length_a   1.000
_cell.length_b   1.000
_cell.length_c   1.000
_cell.angle_alpha   90.00
_cell.angle_beta   90.00
_cell.angle_gamma   90.00
#
_symmetry.space_group_name_H-M   'P 1'
#
loop_
_entity.id
_entity.type
_entity.pdbx_description
1 polymer ?
#
loop_
_entity_poly.entity_id
_entity_poly.type
_entity_poly.pdbx_seq_one_letter_code
_entity_poly.pdbx_strand_id
1 'polypeptide(L)'
;MSHTEDSTGITNTGPVYTAAQGTGSTGYVAAQGPEARGTINISSDGQLPQAELRELVEQLRELLNTHADQVEPEPVGDAIDALEEVVHTNAPIEKVHRAARIVQTLTRSVQAFHQVIERIFELIDRIRP
;
A
#
# COMPACT_ATOMS: atom_id res chain seq x y z
N MET A 1 19.87 -0.07 26.72
CA MET A 1 18.65 -0.68 27.26
C MET A 1 17.64 -0.67 26.14
N SER A 2 17.38 -1.83 25.54
CA SER A 2 16.51 -1.96 24.36
C SER A 2 15.05 -2.03 24.80
N HIS A 3 14.21 -1.16 24.24
CA HIS A 3 12.75 -1.32 24.24
C HIS A 3 12.40 -2.40 23.21
N THR A 4 11.78 -3.48 23.66
CA THR A 4 11.11 -4.45 22.80
C THR A 4 9.62 -4.16 22.92
N GLU A 5 9.03 -3.60 21.87
CA GLU A 5 7.58 -3.43 21.78
C GLU A 5 6.96 -4.83 21.68
N ASP A 6 6.17 -5.18 22.70
CA ASP A 6 5.37 -6.38 22.77
C ASP A 6 4.27 -6.33 21.69
N SER A 7 4.46 -7.03 20.58
CA SER A 7 3.35 -7.40 19.71
C SER A 7 2.52 -8.47 20.44
N THR A 8 1.47 -8.06 21.15
CA THR A 8 0.54 -9.00 21.80
C THR A 8 -0.32 -9.70 20.75
N GLY A 9 0.25 -10.71 20.09
CA GLY A 9 -0.48 -11.62 19.23
C GLY A 9 -1.45 -12.45 20.05
N ILE A 10 -2.75 -12.30 19.81
CA ILE A 10 -3.78 -13.09 20.49
C ILE A 10 -3.81 -14.49 19.86
N THR A 11 -3.51 -15.52 20.65
CA THR A 11 -3.69 -16.93 20.27
C THR A 11 -5.03 -17.42 20.81
N ASN A 12 -6.00 -17.68 19.93
CA ASN A 12 -7.30 -18.22 20.33
C ASN A 12 -7.38 -19.71 19.94
N THR A 13 -7.67 -20.57 20.92
CA THR A 13 -7.82 -22.04 20.74
C THR A 13 -9.27 -22.51 20.89
N GLY A 14 -10.22 -21.60 21.13
CA GLY A 14 -11.65 -21.87 21.25
C GLY A 14 -12.46 -21.49 19.99
N PRO A 15 -13.78 -21.71 19.98
CA PRO A 15 -14.63 -21.36 18.84
C PRO A 15 -14.64 -19.84 18.61
N VAL A 16 -14.40 -19.43 17.37
CA VAL A 16 -14.40 -18.01 16.95
C VAL A 16 -15.76 -17.68 16.34
N TYR A 17 -16.44 -16.69 16.91
CA TYR A 17 -17.73 -16.18 16.42
C TYR A 17 -17.56 -14.84 15.74
N THR A 18 -18.33 -14.68 14.68
CA THR A 18 -17.89 -13.89 13.55
C THR A 18 -19.05 -13.08 12.97
N ALA A 19 -19.05 -11.76 13.17
CA ALA A 19 -20.13 -10.86 12.70
C ALA A 19 -19.57 -9.68 11.91
N ALA A 20 -20.23 -9.33 10.79
CA ALA A 20 -19.88 -8.21 9.92
C ALA A 20 -21.14 -7.36 9.64
N GLN A 21 -21.07 -6.05 9.84
CA GLN A 21 -22.21 -5.12 9.62
C GLN A 21 -21.74 -3.79 8.99
N GLY A 22 -22.45 -3.36 7.92
CA GLY A 22 -22.17 -2.12 7.16
C GLY A 22 -22.13 -2.34 5.63
N THR A 23 -22.13 -1.26 4.83
CA THR A 23 -21.86 -1.31 3.38
C THR A 23 -20.34 -1.35 3.17
N GLY A 24 -19.82 -2.40 2.53
CA GLY A 24 -18.36 -2.68 2.44
C GLY A 24 -17.84 -3.74 3.43
N SER A 25 -18.71 -4.51 4.07
CA SER A 25 -18.31 -5.48 5.10
C SER A 25 -18.03 -6.88 4.53
N THR A 26 -16.97 -7.54 5.03
CA THR A 26 -16.74 -8.98 4.79
C THR A 26 -16.15 -9.67 6.01
N GLY A 27 -16.44 -10.98 6.14
CA GLY A 27 -15.83 -11.93 7.08
C GLY A 27 -15.88 -13.34 6.48
N TYR A 28 -15.29 -14.43 6.98
CA TYR A 28 -14.35 -14.69 8.07
C TYR A 28 -13.44 -15.88 7.69
N VAL A 29 -12.43 -16.11 8.53
CA VAL A 29 -11.30 -17.03 8.36
C VAL A 29 -11.61 -18.44 8.87
N ALA A 30 -11.13 -19.47 8.17
CA ALA A 30 -11.15 -20.86 8.64
C ALA A 30 -9.77 -21.55 8.44
N ALA A 31 -9.35 -22.31 9.45
CA ALA A 31 -8.16 -23.17 9.38
C ALA A 31 -8.58 -24.60 9.78
N GLN A 32 -8.14 -25.61 9.01
CA GLN A 32 -8.56 -27.01 9.18
C GLN A 32 -7.37 -27.98 9.20
N GLY A 33 -7.33 -28.84 10.23
CA GLY A 33 -6.27 -29.81 10.50
C GLY A 33 -5.94 -29.88 12.00
N PRO A 34 -5.40 -31.00 12.52
CA PRO A 34 -5.18 -31.19 13.97
C PRO A 34 -4.18 -30.21 14.62
N GLU A 35 -3.40 -29.48 13.81
CA GLU A 35 -2.46 -28.44 14.28
C GLU A 35 -2.71 -27.06 13.66
N ALA A 36 -3.91 -26.81 13.13
CA ALA A 36 -4.22 -25.56 12.46
C ALA A 36 -4.16 -24.36 13.44
N ARG A 37 -3.20 -23.45 13.24
CA ARG A 37 -3.06 -22.19 13.99
C ARG A 37 -3.35 -21.02 13.05
N GLY A 38 -4.24 -20.12 13.45
CA GLY A 38 -4.51 -18.88 12.74
C GLY A 38 -4.16 -17.68 13.63
N THR A 39 -3.35 -16.75 13.11
CA THR A 39 -3.08 -15.47 13.76
C THR A 39 -3.82 -14.38 12.98
N ILE A 40 -4.72 -13.66 13.63
CA ILE A 40 -5.39 -12.51 13.04
C ILE A 40 -4.69 -11.25 13.57
N ASN A 41 -3.90 -10.60 12.73
CA ASN A 41 -3.30 -9.30 13.04
C ASN A 41 -4.29 -8.20 12.62
N ILE A 42 -5.05 -7.67 13.59
CA ILE A 42 -5.84 -6.46 13.38
C ILE A 42 -4.93 -5.28 13.73
N SER A 43 -4.21 -4.73 12.74
CA SER A 43 -3.49 -3.48 12.95
C SER A 43 -4.48 -2.32 12.79
N SER A 44 -4.91 -1.73 13.89
CA SER A 44 -5.63 -0.44 13.91
C SER A 44 -4.69 0.77 13.72
N ASP A 45 -3.37 0.53 13.77
CA ASP A 45 -2.38 1.59 13.84
C ASP A 45 -1.43 1.44 12.64
N GLY A 46 -1.55 2.34 11.64
CA GLY A 46 -0.53 2.49 10.59
C GLY A 46 -0.74 1.75 9.26
N GLN A 47 -1.94 1.25 8.94
CA GLN A 47 -2.20 0.86 7.54
C GLN A 47 -2.23 2.11 6.67
N LEU A 48 -1.33 2.15 5.68
CA LEU A 48 -1.48 3.02 4.52
C LEU A 48 -2.95 2.98 4.03
N PRO A 49 -3.53 4.09 3.57
CA PRO A 49 -4.77 4.05 2.81
C PRO A 49 -4.44 3.36 1.47
N GLN A 50 -4.29 2.04 1.52
CA GLN A 50 -3.80 1.18 0.45
C GLN A 50 -4.69 1.29 -0.78
N ALA A 51 -6.00 1.45 -0.57
CA ALA A 51 -6.94 1.75 -1.65
C ALA A 51 -6.61 3.07 -2.36
N GLU A 52 -6.32 4.13 -1.59
CA GLU A 52 -6.00 5.45 -2.14
C GLU A 52 -4.62 5.46 -2.84
N LEU A 53 -3.61 4.78 -2.28
CA LEU A 53 -2.33 4.62 -2.96
C LEU A 53 -2.45 3.84 -4.27
N ARG A 54 -3.24 2.77 -4.31
CA ARG A 54 -3.49 2.01 -5.54
C ARG A 54 -4.19 2.86 -6.58
N GLU A 55 -5.18 3.65 -6.17
CA GLU A 55 -5.88 4.58 -7.05
C GLU A 55 -4.92 5.63 -7.65
N LEU A 56 -4.00 6.16 -6.84
CA LEU A 56 -2.99 7.12 -7.34
C LEU A 56 -1.99 6.46 -8.29
N VAL A 57 -1.60 5.20 -8.06
CA VAL A 57 -0.74 4.45 -8.98
C VAL A 57 -1.45 4.20 -10.31
N GLU A 58 -2.73 3.85 -10.29
CA GLU A 58 -3.54 3.73 -11.51
C GLU A 58 -3.60 5.06 -12.27
N GLN A 59 -3.79 6.18 -11.57
CA GLN A 59 -3.75 7.52 -12.18
C GLN A 59 -2.40 7.82 -12.83
N LEU A 60 -1.27 7.38 -12.25
CA LEU A 60 0.04 7.52 -12.89
C LEU A 60 0.12 6.74 -14.21
N ARG A 61 -0.49 5.54 -14.27
CA ARG A 61 -0.56 4.71 -15.47
C ARG A 61 -1.42 5.36 -16.55
N GLU A 62 -2.56 5.93 -16.17
CA GLU A 62 -3.42 6.70 -17.08
C GLU A 62 -2.70 7.94 -17.63
N LEU A 63 -1.95 8.65 -16.78
CA LEU A 63 -1.14 9.79 -17.18
C LEU A 63 -0.02 9.39 -18.14
N LEU A 64 0.64 8.24 -17.90
CA LEU A 64 1.63 7.69 -18.82
C LEU A 64 1.03 7.42 -20.19
N ASN A 65 -0.16 6.81 -20.25
CA ASN A 65 -0.85 6.56 -21.52
C ASN A 65 -1.23 7.86 -22.24
N THR A 66 -1.60 8.89 -21.49
CA THR A 66 -2.04 10.19 -22.03
C THR A 66 -0.88 11.06 -22.49
N HIS A 67 0.27 11.00 -21.81
CA HIS A 67 1.43 11.85 -22.01
C HIS A 67 2.68 11.07 -22.48
N ALA A 68 2.49 9.91 -23.10
CA ALA A 68 3.58 9.05 -23.58
C ALA A 68 4.52 9.75 -24.57
N ASP A 69 4.06 10.82 -25.21
CA ASP A 69 4.82 11.67 -26.13
C ASP A 69 5.72 12.71 -25.42
N GLN A 70 5.54 12.91 -24.11
CA GLN A 70 6.22 13.96 -23.32
C GLN A 70 7.26 13.41 -22.34
N VAL A 71 7.33 12.08 -22.20
CA VAL A 71 8.27 11.35 -21.34
C VAL A 71 8.83 10.12 -22.09
N GLU A 72 9.84 9.47 -21.54
CA GLU A 72 10.29 8.17 -22.04
C GLU A 72 9.36 7.07 -21.48
N PRO A 73 8.50 6.44 -22.30
CA PRO A 73 7.40 5.64 -21.78
C PRO A 73 7.84 4.33 -21.12
N GLU A 74 8.88 3.69 -21.65
CA GLU A 74 9.42 2.45 -21.07
C GLU A 74 10.01 2.66 -19.66
N PRO A 75 10.99 3.57 -19.45
CA PRO A 75 11.54 3.80 -18.11
C PRO A 75 10.50 4.28 -17.08
N VAL A 76 9.53 5.09 -17.51
CA VAL A 76 8.45 5.56 -16.63
C VAL A 76 7.50 4.40 -16.30
N GLY A 77 7.15 3.57 -17.28
CA GLY A 77 6.32 2.38 -17.10
C GLY A 77 6.94 1.41 -16.08
N ASP A 78 8.23 1.10 -16.25
CA ASP A 78 8.97 0.24 -15.32
C ASP A 78 9.00 0.81 -13.89
N ALA A 79 9.14 2.13 -13.76
CA ALA A 79 9.13 2.79 -12.45
C ALA A 79 7.74 2.77 -11.80
N ILE A 80 6.66 2.90 -12.58
CA ILE A 80 5.28 2.79 -12.10
C ILE A 80 4.99 1.34 -11.68
N ASP A 81 5.45 0.34 -12.44
CA ASP A 81 5.28 -1.08 -12.11
C ASP A 81 6.01 -1.44 -10.81
N ALA A 82 7.23 -0.92 -10.63
CA ALA A 82 7.96 -1.08 -9.37
C ALA A 82 7.23 -0.41 -8.18
N LEU A 83 6.61 0.75 -8.40
CA LEU A 83 5.79 1.42 -7.39
C LEU A 83 4.53 0.61 -7.07
N GLU A 84 3.86 0.07 -8.08
CA GLU A 84 2.68 -0.78 -7.94
C GLU A 84 3.00 -2.03 -7.12
N GLU A 85 4.14 -2.68 -7.40
CA GLU A 85 4.60 -3.88 -6.69
C GLU A 85 4.83 -3.58 -5.21
N VAL A 86 5.51 -2.49 -4.86
CA VAL A 86 5.77 -2.15 -3.44
C VAL A 86 4.50 -1.77 -2.70
N VAL A 87 3.52 -1.16 -3.38
CA VAL A 87 2.20 -0.87 -2.81
C VAL A 87 1.42 -2.17 -2.59
N HIS A 88 1.37 -3.06 -3.59
CA HIS A 88 0.67 -4.35 -3.50
C HIS A 88 1.22 -5.28 -2.43
N THR A 89 2.54 -5.32 -2.27
CA THR A 89 3.23 -6.17 -1.29
C THR A 89 3.20 -5.63 0.13
N ASN A 90 2.54 -4.49 0.38
CA ASN A 90 2.56 -3.78 1.66
C ASN A 90 4.00 -3.54 2.15
N ALA A 91 4.88 -3.12 1.25
CA ALA A 91 6.27 -2.87 1.59
C ALA A 91 6.39 -1.72 2.63
N PRO A 92 7.52 -1.64 3.36
CA PRO A 92 7.79 -0.52 4.26
C PRO A 92 7.64 0.84 3.56
N ILE A 93 7.19 1.85 4.32
CA ILE A 93 6.84 3.17 3.79
C ILE A 93 8.02 3.86 3.09
N GLU A 94 9.25 3.62 3.56
CA GLU A 94 10.47 4.15 2.95
C GLU A 94 10.70 3.58 1.55
N LYS A 95 10.28 2.34 1.29
CA LYS A 95 10.36 1.72 -0.05
C LYS A 95 9.33 2.33 -0.98
N VAL A 96 8.11 2.54 -0.52
CA VAL A 96 7.05 3.23 -1.28
C VAL A 96 7.51 4.65 -1.63
N HIS A 97 8.03 5.39 -0.65
CA HIS A 97 8.58 6.73 -0.86
C HIS A 97 9.74 6.74 -1.86
N ARG A 98 10.67 5.78 -1.77
CA ARG A 98 11.78 5.67 -2.73
C ARG A 98 11.26 5.42 -4.15
N ALA A 99 10.31 4.49 -4.33
CA ALA A 99 9.73 4.18 -5.63
C ALA A 99 9.00 5.40 -6.23
N ALA A 100 8.17 6.09 -5.44
CA ALA A 100 7.48 7.32 -5.87
C ALA A 100 8.46 8.42 -6.32
N ARG A 101 9.62 8.54 -5.65
CA ARG A 101 10.66 9.50 -6.02
C ARG A 101 11.36 9.18 -7.35
N ILE A 102 11.46 7.91 -7.71
CA ILE A 102 11.97 7.49 -9.03
C ILE A 102 10.99 7.96 -10.12
N VAL A 103 9.69 7.69 -9.95
CA VAL A 103 8.65 8.17 -10.86
C VAL A 103 8.70 9.70 -11.00
N GLN A 104 8.84 10.43 -9.88
CA GLN A 104 8.98 11.89 -9.89
C GLN A 104 10.17 12.37 -10.71
N THR A 105 11.30 11.70 -10.58
CA THR A 105 12.53 12.10 -11.28
C THR A 105 12.38 11.94 -12.79
N LEU A 106 11.75 10.85 -13.23
CA LEU A 106 11.54 10.53 -14.64
C LEU A 106 10.45 11.40 -15.28
N THR A 107 9.46 11.83 -14.50
CA THR A 107 8.29 12.57 -14.99
C THR A 107 8.34 14.09 -14.71
N ARG A 108 9.49 14.60 -14.24
CA ARG A 108 9.67 15.99 -13.79
C ARG A 108 9.31 17.08 -14.81
N SER A 109 9.31 16.73 -16.09
CA SER A 109 8.98 17.64 -17.20
C SER A 109 7.48 17.83 -17.40
N VAL A 110 6.64 16.97 -16.81
CA VAL A 110 5.20 16.94 -17.04
C VAL A 110 4.45 17.23 -15.75
N GLN A 111 3.82 18.42 -15.70
CA GLN A 111 3.14 18.92 -14.50
C GLN A 111 2.01 18.00 -14.01
N ALA A 112 1.35 17.26 -14.89
CA ALA A 112 0.26 16.35 -14.52
C ALA A 112 0.73 15.25 -13.54
N PHE A 113 1.92 14.70 -13.74
CA PHE A 113 2.50 13.71 -12.83
C PHE A 113 2.83 14.29 -11.46
N HIS A 114 3.28 15.54 -11.39
CA HIS A 114 3.60 16.19 -10.12
C HIS A 114 2.41 16.20 -9.16
N GLN A 115 1.21 16.48 -9.65
CA GLN A 115 0.00 16.52 -8.79
C GLN A 115 -0.31 15.17 -8.15
N VAL A 116 -0.22 14.08 -8.92
CA VAL A 116 -0.49 12.73 -8.42
C VAL A 116 0.61 12.29 -7.46
N ILE A 117 1.87 12.60 -7.76
CA ILE A 117 3.02 12.27 -6.92
C ILE A 117 3.02 13.06 -5.60
N GLU A 118 2.65 14.33 -5.62
CA GLU A 118 2.47 15.11 -4.39
C GLU A 118 1.43 14.47 -3.47
N ARG A 119 0.29 14.03 -4.01
CA ARG A 119 -0.73 13.31 -3.23
C ARG A 119 -0.18 12.00 -2.64
N ILE A 120 0.63 11.26 -3.40
CA ILE A 120 1.31 10.05 -2.88
C ILE A 120 2.21 10.42 -1.70
N PHE A 121 3.00 11.50 -1.79
CA PHE A 121 3.86 11.93 -0.69
C PHE A 121 3.08 12.46 0.52
N GLU A 122 2.00 13.22 0.30
CA GLU A 122 1.11 13.67 1.39
C GLU A 122 0.50 12.48 2.14
N LEU A 123 0.09 11.43 1.43
CA LEU A 123 -0.40 10.20 2.05
C LEU A 123 0.69 9.54 2.88
N ILE A 124 1.90 9.40 2.32
CA ILE A 124 3.05 8.83 3.03
C ILE A 124 3.35 9.62 4.31
N ASP A 125 3.38 10.95 4.24
CA ASP A 125 3.72 11.83 5.36
C ASP A 125 2.65 11.80 6.46
N ARG A 126 1.36 11.64 6.11
CA ARG A 126 0.27 11.46 7.10
C ARG A 126 0.41 10.20 7.96
N ILE A 127 1.18 9.23 7.50
CA ILE A 127 1.31 7.91 8.14
C ILE A 127 2.60 7.81 8.94
N ARG A 128 3.59 8.66 8.63
CA ARG A 128 4.83 8.73 9.40
C ARG A 128 4.51 9.35 10.78
N PRO A 129 4.76 8.63 11.90
CA PRO A 129 4.52 9.13 13.25
C PRO A 129 5.46 10.26 13.65
#